data_AF-A0A845AIR5-F1
#
_entry.id   AF-A0A845AIR5-F1
#
_cell.length_a   1.000
_cell.length_b   1.000
_cell.length_c   1.000
_cell.angle_alpha   90.00
_cell.angle_beta   90.00
_cell.angle_gamma   90.00
#
_symmetry.space_group_name_H-M   'P 1'
#
loop_
_entity.id
_entity.type
_entity.pdbx_description
1 polymer ?
#
loop_
_entity_poly.entity_id
_entity_poly.type
_entity_poly.pdbx_seq_one_letter_code
_entity_poly.pdbx_strand_id
1 'polypeptide(L)'
;MLTIRFAQHRRQNSLTAVDNIAVMASLIQNALMNLPPYKPDEPHWLQIERRRRFNDAGREIWFSRILWSYFPIHWKGFAVTLVGIALTLVTCFLIDRDMSGIFAVPMLAGIAIMIWICERHSPTRS
;
A
#
# COMPACT_ATOMS: atom_id res chain seq x y z
N MET A 1 -23.02 -2.97 38.44
CA MET A 1 -22.95 -3.87 37.27
C MET A 1 -22.32 -3.23 36.02
N LEU A 2 -22.38 -1.90 35.83
CA LEU A 2 -21.82 -1.18 34.67
C LEU A 2 -20.28 -1.08 34.61
N THR A 3 -19.60 -1.01 35.75
CA THR A 3 -18.13 -0.83 35.82
C THR A 3 -17.31 -2.05 35.35
N ILE A 4 -17.85 -3.26 35.53
CA ILE A 4 -17.17 -4.51 35.13
C ILE A 4 -17.16 -4.66 33.60
N ARG A 5 -18.24 -4.24 32.91
CA ARG A 5 -18.31 -4.28 31.44
C ARG A 5 -17.34 -3.32 30.76
N PHE A 6 -17.11 -2.12 31.33
CA PHE A 6 -16.12 -1.18 30.80
C PHE A 6 -14.67 -1.69 30.96
N ALA A 7 -14.37 -2.37 32.06
CA ALA A 7 -13.05 -2.99 32.27
C ALA A 7 -12.81 -4.17 31.31
N GLN A 8 -13.82 -5.01 31.06
CA GLN A 8 -13.74 -6.08 30.05
C GLN A 8 -13.58 -5.50 28.64
N HIS A 9 -14.33 -4.46 28.26
CA HIS A 9 -14.23 -3.83 26.94
C HIS A 9 -12.86 -3.17 26.70
N ARG A 10 -12.26 -2.54 27.73
CA ARG A 10 -10.88 -2.02 27.61
C ARG A 10 -9.85 -3.15 27.45
N ARG A 11 -9.99 -4.25 28.20
CA ARG A 11 -9.09 -5.41 28.07
C ARG A 11 -9.19 -6.06 26.69
N GLN A 12 -10.41 -6.17 26.14
CA GLN A 12 -10.65 -6.77 24.83
C GLN A 12 -10.09 -5.90 23.70
N ASN A 13 -10.21 -4.57 23.80
CA ASN A 13 -9.60 -3.63 22.86
C ASN A 13 -8.06 -3.58 22.96
N SER A 14 -7.49 -3.82 24.15
CA SER A 14 -6.03 -3.88 24.29
C SER A 14 -5.42 -5.16 23.72
N LEU A 15 -6.15 -6.29 23.80
CA LEU A 15 -5.71 -7.56 23.24
C LEU A 15 -5.70 -7.52 21.70
N THR A 16 -6.76 -6.98 21.08
CA THR A 16 -6.80 -6.80 19.62
C THR A 16 -5.76 -5.81 19.09
N ALA A 17 -5.40 -4.78 19.88
CA ALA A 17 -4.33 -3.86 19.52
C ALA A 17 -2.95 -4.55 19.53
N VAL A 18 -2.66 -5.38 20.52
CA VAL A 18 -1.41 -6.16 20.60
C VAL A 18 -1.34 -7.20 19.48
N ASP A 19 -2.45 -7.87 19.17
CA ASP A 19 -2.53 -8.82 18.05
C ASP A 19 -2.30 -8.13 16.70
N ASN A 20 -2.87 -6.94 16.50
CA ASN A 20 -2.64 -6.14 15.29
C ASN A 20 -1.18 -5.67 15.16
N ILE A 21 -0.53 -5.35 16.28
CA ILE A 21 0.90 -4.99 16.29
C ILE A 21 1.76 -6.22 15.98
N ALA A 22 1.43 -7.39 16.52
CA ALA A 22 2.14 -8.64 16.23
C ALA A 22 1.99 -9.06 14.75
N VAL A 23 0.80 -8.89 14.17
CA VAL A 23 0.56 -9.11 12.74
C VAL A 23 1.36 -8.10 11.91
N MET A 24 1.34 -6.81 12.25
CA MET A 24 2.16 -5.79 11.59
C MET A 24 3.66 -6.08 11.68
N ALA A 25 4.16 -6.49 12.85
CA ALA A 25 5.55 -6.87 13.05
C ALA A 25 5.94 -8.09 12.20
N SER A 26 5.08 -9.11 12.15
CA SER A 26 5.31 -10.29 11.30
C SER A 26 5.29 -9.96 9.80
N LEU A 27 4.43 -9.04 9.36
CA LEU A 27 4.38 -8.56 7.98
C LEU A 27 5.60 -7.71 7.61
N ILE A 28 6.12 -6.91 8.55
CA ILE A 28 7.36 -6.14 8.40
C ILE A 28 8.55 -7.10 8.33
N GLN A 29 8.61 -8.09 9.21
CA GLN A 29 9.69 -9.06 9.26
C GLN A 29 9.72 -9.97 8.03
N ASN A 30 8.55 -10.39 7.54
CA ASN A 30 8.42 -11.13 6.28
C ASN A 30 8.75 -10.25 5.05
N ALA A 31 8.51 -8.93 5.11
CA ALA A 31 8.94 -8.00 4.07
C ALA A 31 10.45 -7.72 4.10
N LEU A 32 11.08 -7.74 5.27
CA LEU A 32 12.53 -7.56 5.45
C LEU A 32 13.32 -8.83 5.10
N MET A 33 12.74 -10.02 5.30
CA MET A 33 13.35 -11.31 4.96
C MET A 33 13.28 -11.65 3.46
N ASN A 34 12.47 -10.92 2.68
CA ASN A 34 12.31 -11.10 1.23
C ASN A 34 13.08 -10.05 0.41
N LEU A 35 14.07 -9.36 0.99
CA LEU A 35 15.00 -8.56 0.21
C LEU A 35 15.79 -9.51 -0.72
N PRO A 36 15.84 -9.28 -2.04
CA PRO A 36 16.68 -10.08 -2.92
C PRO A 36 18.12 -9.99 -2.42
N PRO A 37 18.82 -11.13 -2.25
CA PRO A 37 20.19 -11.12 -1.78
C PRO A 37 21.06 -10.35 -2.77
N TYR A 38 21.88 -9.43 -2.26
CA TYR A 38 22.94 -8.80 -3.04
C TYR A 38 23.88 -9.90 -3.56
N LYS A 39 23.97 -10.05 -4.88
CA LYS A 39 24.79 -11.05 -5.57
C LYS A 39 26.04 -10.38 -6.16
N PRO A 40 27.18 -10.42 -5.48
CA PRO A 40 28.41 -9.75 -5.93
C PRO A 40 29.05 -10.42 -7.16
N ASP A 41 28.61 -11.63 -7.51
CA ASP A 41 29.08 -12.46 -8.62
C ASP A 41 28.39 -12.15 -9.96
N GLU A 42 27.33 -11.34 -9.96
CA GLU A 42 26.64 -10.98 -11.21
C GLU A 42 27.35 -9.84 -11.96
N PRO A 43 27.50 -9.92 -13.29
CA PRO A 43 28.07 -8.85 -14.08
C PRO A 43 27.25 -7.56 -13.95
N HIS A 44 27.95 -6.43 -13.88
CA HIS A 44 27.36 -5.12 -13.54
C HIS A 44 26.15 -4.70 -14.39
N TRP A 45 26.09 -5.08 -15.67
CA TRP A 45 24.98 -4.75 -16.56
C TRP A 45 23.67 -5.46 -16.17
N LEU A 46 23.74 -6.70 -15.66
CA LEU A 46 22.59 -7.41 -15.10
C LEU A 46 22.08 -6.73 -13.83
N GLN A 47 23.00 -6.21 -13.02
CA GLN A 47 22.63 -5.46 -11.82
C GLN A 47 21.88 -4.16 -12.18
N ILE A 48 22.32 -3.47 -13.26
CA ILE A 48 21.66 -2.27 -13.77
C ILE A 48 20.25 -2.59 -14.30
N GLU A 49 20.11 -3.64 -15.12
CA GLU A 49 18.80 -4.05 -15.63
C GLU A 49 17.85 -4.47 -14.51
N ARG A 50 18.37 -5.17 -13.50
CA ARG A 50 17.58 -5.55 -12.32
C ARG A 50 17.10 -4.33 -11.54
N ARG A 51 17.98 -3.37 -11.27
CA ARG A 51 17.62 -2.10 -10.59
C ARG A 51 16.62 -1.26 -11.40
N ARG A 52 16.59 -1.40 -12.73
CA ARG A 52 15.59 -0.72 -13.59
C ARG A 52 14.19 -1.36 -13.49
N ARG A 53 14.10 -2.67 -13.26
CA ARG A 53 12.83 -3.41 -13.25
C ARG A 53 12.30 -3.69 -11.85
N PHE A 54 13.18 -3.81 -10.87
CA PHE A 54 12.86 -4.21 -9.50
C PHE A 54 13.44 -3.23 -8.48
N ASN A 55 12.70 -2.97 -7.40
CA ASN A 55 13.18 -2.19 -6.26
C ASN A 55 14.10 -2.99 -5.33
N ASP A 56 14.64 -2.35 -4.29
CA ASP A 56 15.55 -3.00 -3.34
C ASP A 56 14.87 -4.12 -2.53
N ALA A 57 13.54 -4.18 -2.54
CA ALA A 57 12.74 -5.26 -1.97
C ALA A 57 12.34 -6.34 -2.99
N GLY A 58 12.95 -6.34 -4.18
CA GLY A 58 12.72 -7.34 -5.22
C GLY A 58 11.34 -7.27 -5.87
N ARG A 59 10.57 -6.20 -5.61
CA ARG A 59 9.26 -5.98 -6.23
C ARG A 59 9.44 -5.26 -7.56
N GLU A 60 8.65 -5.67 -8.53
CA GLU A 60 8.60 -5.01 -9.83
C GLU A 60 8.13 -3.56 -9.69
N ILE A 61 8.84 -2.65 -10.35
CA ILE A 61 8.55 -1.22 -10.34
C ILE A 61 7.41 -0.96 -11.32
N TRP A 62 6.27 -0.49 -10.81
CA TRP A 62 5.10 -0.15 -11.61
C TRP A 62 4.95 1.35 -11.83
N PHE A 63 5.46 2.15 -10.90
CA PHE A 63 5.31 3.60 -10.89
C PHE A 63 6.69 4.27 -10.77
N SER A 64 6.88 5.35 -11.53
CA SER A 64 7.98 6.29 -11.35
C SER A 64 7.52 7.47 -10.51
N ARG A 65 8.34 7.94 -9.57
CA ARG A 65 8.01 9.10 -8.74
C ARG A 65 8.60 10.36 -9.37
N ILE A 66 7.73 11.29 -9.76
CA ILE A 66 8.09 12.59 -10.33
C ILE A 66 7.69 13.66 -9.32
N LEU A 67 8.68 14.20 -8.59
CA LEU A 67 8.50 15.06 -7.42
C LEU A 67 7.52 14.48 -6.38
N TRP A 68 6.24 14.87 -6.48
CA TRP A 68 5.14 14.55 -5.57
C TRP A 68 4.11 13.58 -6.19
N SER A 69 4.28 13.23 -7.46
CA SER A 69 3.33 12.43 -8.22
C SER A 69 3.90 11.06 -8.58
N TYR A 70 3.03 10.07 -8.72
CA TYR A 70 3.36 8.74 -9.21
C TYR A 70 2.87 8.59 -10.64
N PHE A 71 3.77 8.30 -11.58
CA PHE A 71 3.47 8.08 -12.98
C PHE A 71 3.58 6.59 -13.31
N PRO A 72 2.55 5.95 -13.89
CA PRO A 72 2.61 4.54 -14.26
C PRO A 72 3.61 4.34 -15.40
N ILE A 73 4.61 3.47 -15.18
CA ILE A 73 5.63 3.09 -16.18
C ILE A 73 5.47 1.65 -16.66
N HIS A 74 4.60 0.89 -15.99
CA HIS A 74 4.32 -0.51 -16.28
C HIS A 74 2.83 -0.72 -16.51
N TRP A 75 2.44 -1.69 -17.33
CA TRP A 75 1.04 -1.98 -17.64
C TRP A 75 0.20 -2.28 -16.38
N LYS A 76 0.81 -2.92 -15.37
CA LYS A 76 0.17 -3.17 -14.06
C LYS A 76 -0.15 -1.86 -13.34
N GLY A 77 0.76 -0.88 -13.40
CA GLY A 77 0.53 0.46 -12.87
C GLY A 77 -0.65 1.16 -13.55
N PHE A 78 -0.72 1.08 -14.88
CA PHE A 78 -1.86 1.60 -15.66
C PHE A 78 -3.19 0.94 -15.27
N ALA A 79 -3.21 -0.38 -15.15
CA ALA A 79 -4.41 -1.12 -14.75
C ALA A 79 -4.91 -0.68 -13.36
N VAL A 80 -3.99 -0.55 -12.39
CA VAL A 80 -4.33 -0.13 -11.02
C VAL A 80 -4.84 1.31 -10.99
N THR A 81 -4.23 2.23 -11.75
CA THR A 81 -4.74 3.61 -11.89
C THR A 81 -6.12 3.65 -12.54
N LEU A 82 -6.35 2.89 -13.62
CA LEU A 82 -7.63 2.86 -14.32
C LEU A 82 -8.75 2.34 -13.42
N VAL A 83 -8.51 1.27 -12.67
CA VAL A 83 -9.46 0.73 -11.69
C VAL A 83 -9.77 1.77 -10.61
N GLY A 84 -8.76 2.48 -10.10
CA GLY A 84 -8.96 3.56 -9.13
C GLY A 84 -9.83 4.69 -9.66
N ILE A 85 -9.60 5.14 -10.91
CA ILE A 85 -10.43 6.16 -11.58
C ILE A 85 -11.87 5.65 -11.74
N ALA A 86 -12.05 4.43 -12.23
CA ALA A 86 -13.37 3.85 -12.44
C ALA A 86 -14.16 3.75 -11.13
N LEU A 87 -13.55 3.26 -10.06
CA LEU A 87 -14.18 3.19 -8.74
C LEU A 87 -14.53 4.59 -8.20
N THR A 88 -13.66 5.57 -8.41
CA THR A 88 -13.92 6.96 -8.00
C THR A 88 -15.12 7.53 -8.75
N LEU A 89 -15.17 7.37 -10.07
CA LEU A 89 -16.29 7.84 -10.89
C LEU A 89 -17.61 7.17 -10.49
N VAL A 90 -17.62 5.84 -10.33
CA VAL A 90 -18.79 5.10 -9.85
C VAL A 90 -19.24 5.63 -8.49
N THR A 91 -18.30 5.85 -7.57
CA THR A 91 -18.62 6.40 -6.25
C THR A 91 -19.20 7.81 -6.37
N CYS A 92 -18.64 8.69 -7.19
CA CYS A 92 -19.18 10.02 -7.44
C CYS A 92 -20.61 9.99 -8.01
N PHE A 93 -20.89 9.11 -8.97
CA PHE A 93 -22.24 8.94 -9.52
C PHE A 93 -23.26 8.45 -8.48
N LEU A 94 -22.85 7.57 -7.56
CA LEU A 94 -23.70 7.08 -6.49
C LEU A 94 -23.90 8.14 -5.38
N ILE A 95 -22.87 8.95 -5.11
CA ILE A 95 -22.94 10.08 -4.16
C ILE A 95 -23.94 11.13 -4.62
N ASP A 96 -23.84 11.53 -5.88
CA ASP A 96 -24.63 12.64 -6.45
C ASP A 96 -26.13 12.35 -6.42
N ARG A 97 -26.52 11.08 -6.31
CA ARG A 97 -27.92 10.68 -6.21
C ARG A 97 -28.50 10.66 -4.81
N ASP A 98 -27.75 10.28 -3.77
CA ASP A 98 -28.40 9.88 -2.50
C ASP A 98 -27.84 10.43 -1.19
N MET A 99 -26.55 10.81 -1.01
CA MET A 99 -26.09 11.27 0.33
C MET A 99 -24.87 12.20 0.34
N SER A 100 -25.00 13.32 1.06
CA SER A 100 -23.90 14.23 1.41
C SER A 100 -23.12 13.72 2.64
N GLY A 101 -21.84 13.37 2.44
CA GLY A 101 -20.84 13.21 3.51
C GLY A 101 -20.29 11.80 3.78
N ILE A 102 -21.13 10.76 3.80
CA ILE A 102 -20.70 9.39 4.20
C ILE A 102 -19.70 8.77 3.21
N PHE A 103 -19.81 9.11 1.94
CA PHE A 103 -18.96 8.54 0.89
C PHE A 103 -17.56 9.16 0.76
N ALA A 104 -17.25 10.22 1.51
CA ALA A 104 -15.89 10.74 1.59
C ALA A 104 -14.92 9.72 2.20
N VAL A 105 -15.40 8.85 3.10
CA VAL A 105 -14.58 7.83 3.78
C VAL A 105 -14.07 6.76 2.79
N PRO A 106 -14.91 6.09 1.98
CA PRO A 106 -14.45 5.18 0.92
C PRO A 106 -13.48 5.83 -0.07
N MET A 107 -13.73 7.08 -0.46
CA MET A 107 -12.87 7.80 -1.40
C MET A 107 -11.47 8.02 -0.82
N LEU A 108 -11.38 8.52 0.41
CA LEU A 108 -10.10 8.72 1.10
C LEU A 108 -9.37 7.39 1.36
N ALA A 109 -10.10 6.33 1.70
CA ALA A 109 -9.53 4.98 1.83
C ALA A 109 -8.97 4.47 0.49
N GLY A 110 -9.70 4.66 -0.61
CA GLY A 110 -9.25 4.31 -1.96
C GLY A 110 -7.98 5.06 -2.36
N ILE A 111 -7.90 6.36 -2.07
CA ILE A 111 -6.70 7.18 -2.31
C ILE A 111 -5.53 6.67 -1.44
N ALA A 112 -5.75 6.38 -0.16
CA ALA A 112 -4.72 5.86 0.72
C ALA A 112 -4.16 4.50 0.25
N ILE A 113 -5.04 3.60 -0.20
CA ILE A 113 -4.64 2.30 -0.78
C ILE A 113 -3.84 2.51 -2.07
N MET A 114 -4.29 3.42 -2.95
CA MET A 114 -3.56 3.80 -4.17
C MET A 114 -2.15 4.29 -3.85
N ILE A 115 -2.02 5.23 -2.90
CA ILE A 115 -0.72 5.76 -2.47
C ILE A 115 0.16 4.65 -1.91
N TRP A 116 -0.40 3.77 -1.07
CA TRP A 116 0.33 2.64 -0.50
C TRP A 116 0.85 1.67 -1.57
N ILE A 117 0.03 1.35 -2.59
CA ILE A 117 0.47 0.51 -3.72
C ILE A 117 1.57 1.22 -4.52
N CYS A 118 1.38 2.50 -4.82
CA CYS A 118 2.37 3.31 -5.54
C CYS A 118 3.71 3.33 -4.81
N GLU A 119 3.72 3.52 -3.49
CA GLU A 119 4.93 3.47 -2.67
C GLU A 119 5.61 2.10 -2.72
N ARG A 120 4.84 1.02 -2.61
CA ARG A 120 5.35 -0.37 -2.62
C ARG A 120 5.99 -0.78 -3.95
N HIS A 121 5.53 -0.18 -5.05
CA HIS A 121 5.92 -0.48 -6.43
C HIS A 121 6.64 0.70 -7.11
N SER A 122 7.19 1.63 -6.32
CA SER A 122 8.09 2.68 -6.81
C SER A 122 9.56 2.33 -6.52
N PRO A 123 10.52 2.99 -7.19
CA PRO A 123 11.93 2.86 -6.83
C PRO A 123 12.11 3.30 -5.37
N THR A 124 12.85 2.53 -4.58
CA THR A 124 13.34 3.00 -3.29
C THR A 124 14.24 4.21 -3.55
N ARG A 125 13.99 5.32 -2.85
CA ARG A 125 14.67 6.61 -3.07
C ARG A 125 16.19 6.41 -3.22
N SER A 126 16.74 6.89 -4.34
CA SER A 126 18.18 7.10 -4.55
C SER A 126 18.70 8.20 -3.65
#